data_AF-U9UYT3-F1
#
_entry.id   AF-U9UYT3-F1
#
_cell.length_a   1.000
_cell.length_b   1.000
_cell.length_c   1.000
_cell.angle_alpha   90.00
_cell.angle_beta   90.00
_cell.angle_gamma   90.00
#
_symmetry.space_group_name_H-M   'P 1'
#
loop_
_entity.id
_entity.type
_entity.pdbx_description
1 polymer ?
#
loop_
_entity_poly.entity_id
_entity_poly.type
_entity_poly.pdbx_seq_one_letter_code
_entity_poly.pdbx_strand_id
1 'polypeptide(L)'
;FGTTKDSFIFSFKNKENVEENILSRAKYEEYAICNDSNFGSAFGCYEFVLCGGDNMGAETVCYGSVGEFSKSSVEEYEVFQIMNN
;
A
#
# COMPACT_ATOMS: atom_id res chain seq x y z
N PHE A 1 -7.68 -12.44 -4.05
CA PHE A 1 -6.72 -11.98 -3.01
C PHE A 1 -5.60 -12.99 -2.87
N GLY A 2 -4.41 -12.53 -2.52
CA GLY A 2 -3.26 -13.36 -2.16
C GLY A 2 -2.97 -13.24 -0.67
N THR A 3 -2.62 -14.36 -0.04
CA THR A 3 -2.34 -14.45 1.40
C THR A 3 -0.86 -14.22 1.67
N THR A 4 -0.53 -13.26 2.54
CA THR A 4 0.86 -12.98 2.93
C THR A 4 0.93 -12.24 4.27
N LYS A 5 1.72 -12.80 5.19
CA LYS A 5 2.02 -12.21 6.50
C LYS A 5 3.19 -11.22 6.47
N ASP A 6 4.04 -11.36 5.46
CA ASP A 6 5.29 -10.62 5.36
C ASP A 6 5.07 -9.26 4.67
N SER A 7 3.89 -9.05 4.07
CA SER A 7 3.53 -7.78 3.45
C SER A 7 3.35 -6.67 4.47
N PHE A 8 3.93 -5.52 4.14
CA PHE A 8 3.82 -4.28 4.90
C PHE A 8 3.60 -3.11 3.96
N ILE A 9 2.99 -2.06 4.49
CA ILE A 9 2.88 -0.75 3.85
C ILE A 9 3.59 0.24 4.77
N PHE A 10 4.29 1.20 4.18
CA PHE A 10 4.93 2.26 4.94
C PHE A 10 4.78 3.60 4.25
N SER A 11 4.98 4.67 5.03
CA SER A 11 5.08 6.03 4.52
C SER A 11 6.20 6.76 5.23
N PHE A 12 6.72 7.79 4.57
CA PHE A 12 7.62 8.75 5.18
C PHE A 12 6.81 9.92 5.72
N LYS A 13 7.14 10.38 6.93
CA LYS A 13 6.53 11.59 7.50
C LYS A 13 7.00 12.86 6.80
N ASN A 14 8.24 12.86 6.34
CA ASN A 14 8.85 13.94 5.58
C ASN A 14 9.90 13.37 4.60
N LYS A 15 10.31 14.19 3.63
CA LYS A 15 11.31 13.83 2.61
C LYS A 15 12.77 13.88 3.10
N GLU A 16 13.02 14.40 4.29
CA GLU A 16 14.36 14.73 4.78
C GLU A 16 14.95 13.62 5.65
N ASN A 17 14.11 12.84 6.34
CA ASN A 17 14.53 11.80 7.25
C ASN A 17 13.77 10.48 7.02
N VAL A 18 14.43 9.53 6.37
CA VAL A 18 13.87 8.19 6.08
C VAL A 18 13.62 7.36 7.35
N GLU A 19 14.30 7.67 8.47
CA GLU A 19 14.08 6.99 9.74
C GLU A 19 12.74 7.39 10.36
N GLU A 20 12.20 8.55 9.99
CA GLU A 20 10.85 8.98 10.36
C GLU A 20 9.81 8.38 9.42
N ASN A 21 9.67 7.05 9.50
CA ASN A 21 8.64 6.30 8.78
C ASN A 21 7.55 5.76 9.72
N ILE A 22 6.39 5.50 9.13
CA ILE A 22 5.33 4.72 9.76
C ILE A 22 5.25 3.41 8.99
N LEU A 23 5.36 2.28 9.70
CA LEU A 23 5.27 0.95 9.12
C LEU A 23 4.04 0.22 9.67
N SER A 24 3.28 -0.38 8.77
CA SER A 24 2.05 -1.10 9.06
C SER A 24 2.08 -2.47 8.41
N ARG A 25 1.79 -3.51 9.19
CA ARG A 25 1.73 -4.90 8.73
C ARG A 25 0.28 -5.31 8.50
N ALA A 26 0.08 -6.29 7.62
CA ALA A 26 -1.24 -6.86 7.38
C ALA A 26 -1.79 -7.46 8.68
N LYS A 27 -3.01 -7.11 9.06
CA LYS A 27 -3.76 -7.73 10.17
C LYS A 27 -4.47 -9.00 9.72
N TYR A 28 -4.99 -8.98 8.49
CA TYR A 28 -5.67 -10.10 7.85
C TYR A 28 -4.89 -10.49 6.61
N GLU A 29 -4.05 -11.52 6.74
CA GLU A 29 -3.10 -11.93 5.73
C GLU A 29 -3.78 -12.28 4.40
N GLU A 30 -4.99 -12.86 4.46
CA GLU A 30 -5.79 -13.28 3.32
C GLU A 30 -6.31 -12.11 2.46
N TYR A 31 -6.27 -10.89 2.97
CA TYR A 31 -6.69 -9.68 2.25
C TYR A 31 -5.54 -8.70 2.01
N ALA A 32 -4.30 -9.13 2.23
CA ALA A 32 -3.11 -8.29 2.12
C ALA A 32 -2.94 -7.73 0.70
N ILE A 33 -3.09 -8.59 -0.33
CA ILE A 33 -2.92 -8.20 -1.74
C ILE A 33 -4.09 -8.66 -2.61
N CYS A 34 -4.46 -7.85 -3.59
CA CYS A 34 -5.44 -8.17 -4.63
C CYS A 34 -4.96 -7.61 -5.97
N ASN A 35 -5.28 -8.30 -7.06
CA ASN A 35 -5.19 -7.76 -8.39
C ASN A 35 -6.59 -7.78 -8.99
N ASP A 36 -7.12 -6.60 -9.29
CA ASP A 36 -8.48 -6.39 -9.79
C ASP A 36 -8.42 -5.86 -11.21
N SER A 37 -9.27 -6.39 -12.10
CA SER A 37 -9.28 -5.99 -13.50
C SER A 37 -9.68 -4.52 -13.72
N ASN A 38 -10.43 -3.92 -12.80
CA ASN A 38 -10.89 -2.53 -12.90
C ASN A 38 -9.94 -1.54 -12.22
N PHE A 39 -9.20 -2.01 -11.21
CA PHE A 39 -8.45 -1.15 -10.31
C PHE A 39 -6.94 -1.45 -10.28
N GLY A 40 -6.49 -2.46 -11.01
CA GLY A 40 -5.10 -2.90 -11.00
C GLY A 40 -4.69 -3.51 -9.66
N SER A 41 -3.50 -3.14 -9.19
CA SER A 41 -2.98 -3.63 -7.90
C SER A 41 -3.66 -2.90 -6.74
N ALA A 42 -4.17 -3.68 -5.80
CA ALA A 42 -4.79 -3.19 -4.58
C ALA A 42 -4.20 -3.90 -3.35
N PHE A 43 -4.09 -3.17 -2.25
CA PHE A 43 -3.59 -3.67 -0.98
C PHE A 43 -4.63 -3.44 0.11
N GLY A 44 -4.70 -4.41 1.05
CA GLY A 44 -5.52 -4.32 2.24
C GLY A 44 -7.00 -4.10 1.94
N CYS A 45 -7.69 -5.07 1.37
CA CYS A 45 -9.15 -4.93 1.17
C CYS A 45 -9.58 -3.70 0.33
N TYR A 46 -8.75 -3.27 -0.63
CA TYR A 46 -8.93 -2.02 -1.40
C TYR A 46 -8.71 -0.73 -0.59
N GLU A 47 -7.97 -0.79 0.52
CA GLU A 47 -7.53 0.39 1.26
C GLU A 47 -6.53 1.23 0.50
N PHE A 48 -5.68 0.59 -0.30
CA PHE A 48 -4.72 1.27 -1.16
C PHE A 48 -4.91 0.73 -2.57
N VAL A 49 -5.49 1.56 -3.42
CA VAL A 49 -5.77 1.23 -4.81
C VAL A 49 -5.02 2.19 -5.72
N LEU A 50 -4.25 1.64 -6.65
CA LEU A 50 -3.59 2.39 -7.72
C LEU A 50 -4.44 2.32 -8.99
N CYS A 51 -5.48 3.16 -9.08
CA CYS A 51 -6.41 3.14 -10.21
C CYS A 51 -6.14 4.31 -11.16
N GLY A 52 -5.59 4.03 -12.35
CA GLY A 52 -5.53 5.01 -13.44
C GLY A 52 -4.78 6.31 -13.12
N GLY A 53 -3.82 6.25 -12.17
CA GLY A 53 -3.08 7.41 -11.70
C GLY A 53 -3.66 8.08 -10.45
N ASP A 54 -4.81 7.63 -9.92
CA ASP A 54 -5.35 8.11 -8.65
C ASP A 54 -5.15 7.08 -7.53
N ASN A 55 -4.72 7.55 -6.35
CA ASN A 55 -4.77 6.79 -5.10
C ASN A 55 -6.10 7.00 -4.39
N MET A 56 -6.77 5.91 -4.00
CA MET A 56 -7.91 5.95 -3.08
C MET A 56 -7.53 5.30 -1.76
N GLY A 57 -7.56 6.08 -0.67
CA GLY A 57 -7.41 5.60 0.70
C GLY A 57 -8.78 5.32 1.31
N ALA A 58 -9.06 4.08 1.72
CA ALA A 58 -10.23 3.75 2.53
C ALA A 58 -9.89 3.73 4.04
N GLU A 59 -10.91 3.62 4.89
CA GLU A 59 -10.73 3.40 6.33
C GLU A 59 -9.91 2.11 6.55
N THR A 60 -8.78 2.23 7.27
CA THR A 60 -7.76 1.17 7.31
C THR A 60 -8.13 0.08 8.32
N VAL A 61 -8.66 -1.04 7.81
CA VAL A 61 -9.05 -2.26 8.52
C VAL A 61 -7.97 -3.33 8.44
N CYS A 62 -7.43 -3.57 7.25
CA CYS A 62 -6.55 -4.66 6.86
C CYS A 62 -5.07 -4.28 7.04
N TYR A 63 -4.73 -3.01 6.86
CA TYR A 63 -3.54 -2.38 7.43
C TYR A 63 -3.93 -1.37 8.52
N GLY A 64 -3.00 -0.99 9.40
CA GLY A 64 -3.11 0.24 10.19
C GLY A 64 -2.80 1.49 9.35
N SER A 65 -3.29 2.64 9.80
CA SER A 65 -3.02 3.93 9.15
C SER A 65 -1.52 4.20 9.05
N VAL A 66 -1.08 4.53 7.85
CA VAL A 66 0.29 4.97 7.53
C VAL A 66 0.30 6.44 7.12
N GLY A 67 -0.61 7.25 7.67
CA GLY A 67 -0.72 8.68 7.38
C GLY A 67 -2.10 9.10 6.88
N GLU A 68 -2.23 10.39 6.57
CA GLU A 68 -3.44 10.97 6.00
C GLU A 68 -3.39 10.87 4.48
N PHE A 69 -4.24 10.01 3.92
CA PHE A 69 -4.39 9.90 2.47
C PHE A 69 -5.66 10.62 2.05
N SER A 70 -5.51 11.73 1.34
CA SER A 70 -6.58 12.27 0.50
C SER A 70 -6.45 11.69 -0.91
N LYS A 71 -7.57 11.60 -1.64
CA LYS A 71 -7.54 11.19 -3.03
C LYS A 71 -6.59 12.12 -3.81
N SER A 72 -5.54 11.55 -4.37
CA SER A 72 -4.44 12.29 -5.00
C SER A 72 -3.98 11.59 -6.26
N SER A 73 -3.50 12.35 -7.24
CA SER A 73 -2.83 11.78 -8.40
C SER A 73 -1.41 11.34 -8.02
N VAL A 74 -1.02 10.15 -8.48
CA VAL A 74 0.35 9.63 -8.39
C VAL A 74 1.18 10.23 -9.51
N GLU A 75 2.24 10.95 -9.17
CA GLU A 75 3.17 11.51 -10.16
C GLU A 75 4.06 10.43 -10.78
N GLU A 76 4.55 9.50 -9.95
CA GLU A 76 5.45 8.41 -10.36
C GLU A 76 5.20 7.15 -9.53
N TYR A 77 5.36 5.98 -10.15
CA TYR A 77 5.24 4.68 -9.49
C TYR A 77 6.30 3.72 -10.03
N GLU A 78 7.07 3.15 -9.12
CA GLU A 78 8.17 2.23 -9.42
C GLU A 78 7.92 0.86 -8.77
N VAL A 79 8.27 -0.22 -9.49
CA VAL A 79 8.18 -1.60 -9.00
C VAL A 79 9.56 -2.22 -9.02
N PHE A 80 10.01 -2.71 -7.86
CA PHE A 80 11.29 -3.37 -7.70
C PHE A 80 11.10 -4.83 -7.29
N GLN A 81 11.88 -5.72 -7.91
CA GLN A 81 11.99 -7.13 -7.50
C GLN A 81 13.39 -7.40 -6.97
N ILE A 82 13.47 -7.93 -5.75
CA ILE A 82 14.74 -8.38 -5.18
C ILE A 82 14.99 -9.81 -5.68
N MET A 83 16.14 -10.01 -6.33
CA MET A 83 16.59 -11.33 -6.76
C MET A 83 17.44 -11.96 -5.67
N ASN A 84 17.12 -13.19 -5.30
CA ASN A 84 18.02 -14.01 -4.48
C ASN A 84 19.08 -14.61 -5.42
N ASN A 85 20.36 -14.42 -5.10
CA ASN A 85 21.47 -15.10 -5.76
C ASN A 85 21.64 -16.52 -5.21
#